data_AF-A0A931SHJ9-F1
#
_entry.id   AF-A0A931SHJ9-F1
#
_cell.length_a   1.000
_cell.length_b   1.000
_cell.length_c   1.000
_cell.angle_alpha   90.00
_cell.angle_beta   90.00
_cell.angle_gamma   90.00
#
_symmetry.space_group_name_H-M   'P 1'
#
loop_
_entity.id
_entity.type
_entity.pdbx_description
1 polymer ?
#
loop_
_entity_poly.entity_id
_entity_poly.type
_entity_poly.pdbx_seq_one_letter_code
_entity_poly.pdbx_strand_id
1 'polypeptide(L)'
;MASQAQVCDVPAATEAARPRRRPAPFGFQLLLDLYDCKPGACDDLGLCYDFLESLVKVLKVEPQSPPYIFRTDGKRYPDKAGLSGWIPLVE
;
A
#
# COMPACT_ATOMS: atom_id res chain seq x y z
N MET A 1 -22.36 4.03 -72.72
CA MET A 1 -21.84 4.43 -71.39
C MET A 1 -22.03 3.26 -70.45
N ALA A 2 -20.96 2.51 -70.17
CA ALA A 2 -20.99 1.36 -69.26
C ALA A 2 -20.24 1.72 -67.98
N SER A 3 -20.89 1.44 -66.85
CA SER A 3 -20.53 1.75 -65.47
C SER A 3 -19.18 1.13 -65.07
N GLN A 4 -18.30 1.93 -64.47
CA GLN A 4 -17.12 1.42 -63.75
C GLN A 4 -17.58 0.93 -62.37
N ALA A 5 -17.48 -0.37 -62.13
CA ALA A 5 -17.61 -0.93 -60.80
C ALA A 5 -16.37 -0.54 -59.99
N GLN A 6 -16.55 0.28 -58.97
CA GLN A 6 -15.52 0.59 -57.99
C GLN A 6 -15.26 -0.68 -57.18
N VAL A 7 -14.03 -1.20 -57.27
CA VAL A 7 -13.57 -2.29 -56.42
C VAL A 7 -13.46 -1.73 -55.01
N CYS A 8 -14.31 -2.18 -54.10
CA CYS A 8 -14.20 -1.83 -52.69
C CYS A 8 -13.01 -2.59 -52.11
N ASP A 9 -11.94 -1.87 -51.75
CA ASP A 9 -10.88 -2.41 -50.93
C ASP A 9 -11.48 -2.88 -49.60
N VAL A 10 -11.39 -4.18 -49.33
CA VAL A 10 -11.79 -4.77 -48.05
C VAL A 10 -10.75 -4.32 -47.03
N PRO A 11 -11.13 -3.61 -45.96
CA PRO A 11 -10.17 -3.24 -44.93
C PRO A 11 -9.60 -4.53 -44.34
N ALA A 12 -8.28 -4.60 -44.26
CA ALA A 12 -7.56 -5.70 -43.64
C ALA A 12 -8.20 -6.02 -42.28
N ALA A 13 -8.46 -7.31 -42.06
CA ALA A 13 -9.11 -7.82 -40.87
C ALA A 13 -8.55 -7.11 -39.63
N THR A 14 -9.44 -6.45 -38.89
CA THR A 14 -9.12 -5.70 -37.68
C THR A 14 -8.40 -6.67 -36.75
N GLU A 15 -7.11 -6.41 -36.51
CA GLU A 15 -6.32 -7.16 -35.54
C GLU A 15 -7.07 -7.10 -34.22
N ALA A 16 -7.65 -8.23 -33.80
CA ALA A 16 -8.46 -8.30 -32.60
C ALA A 16 -7.66 -7.70 -31.45
N ALA A 17 -8.19 -6.64 -30.84
CA ALA A 17 -7.48 -5.87 -29.83
C ALA A 17 -6.98 -6.81 -28.73
N ARG A 18 -5.66 -7.02 -28.70
CA ARG A 18 -5.00 -7.84 -27.67
C ARG A 18 -5.44 -7.30 -26.31
N PRO A 19 -5.94 -8.13 -25.38
CA PRO A 19 -6.42 -7.64 -24.10
C PRO A 19 -5.30 -6.84 -23.44
N ARG A 20 -5.53 -5.55 -23.20
CA ARG A 20 -4.56 -4.68 -22.53
C ARG A 20 -4.31 -5.26 -21.15
N ARG A 21 -3.14 -5.87 -20.94
CA ARG A 21 -2.72 -6.26 -19.59
C ARG A 21 -2.74 -5.00 -18.75
N ARG A 22 -3.48 -5.04 -17.63
CA ARG A 22 -3.41 -3.95 -16.67
C ARG A 22 -1.96 -3.80 -16.23
N PRO A 23 -1.42 -2.57 -16.18
CA PRO A 23 -0.09 -2.37 -15.64
C PRO A 23 -0.04 -2.92 -14.21
N ALA A 24 1.10 -3.49 -13.82
CA ALA A 24 1.30 -3.93 -12.45
C ALA A 24 1.12 -2.73 -11.50
N PRO A 25 0.52 -2.92 -10.32
CA PRO A 25 0.43 -1.86 -9.33
C PRO A 25 1.83 -1.45 -8.88
N PHE A 26 1.99 -0.17 -8.56
CA PHE A 26 3.24 0.37 -8.01
C PHE A 26 3.55 -0.25 -6.64
N GLY A 27 2.54 -0.35 -5.78
CA GLY A 27 2.66 -0.99 -4.46
C GLY A 27 1.30 -1.41 -3.91
N PHE A 28 1.32 -2.03 -2.73
CA PHE A 28 0.13 -2.49 -2.01
C PHE A 28 0.07 -1.83 -0.63
N GLN A 29 -1.13 -1.56 -0.14
CA GLN A 29 -1.38 -1.01 1.19
C GLN A 29 -2.31 -1.93 1.96
N LEU A 30 -1.92 -2.26 3.19
CA LEU A 30 -2.72 -3.00 4.15
C LEU A 30 -3.01 -2.10 5.36
N LEU A 31 -4.28 -2.00 5.74
CA LEU A 31 -4.72 -1.33 6.97
C LEU A 31 -5.37 -2.36 7.88
N LEU A 32 -5.02 -2.34 9.16
CA LEU A 32 -5.49 -3.29 10.17
C LEU A 32 -5.92 -2.54 11.42
N ASP A 33 -7.10 -2.88 11.92
CA ASP A 33 -7.55 -2.51 13.26
C ASP A 33 -7.46 -3.74 14.16
N LEU A 34 -6.71 -3.63 15.25
CA LEU A 34 -6.50 -4.71 16.21
C LEU A 34 -7.22 -4.35 17.51
N TYR A 35 -8.09 -5.25 17.96
CA TYR A 35 -8.89 -5.09 19.17
C TYR A 35 -8.49 -6.14 20.22
N ASP A 36 -8.93 -5.92 21.46
CA ASP A 36 -8.65 -6.81 22.60
C ASP A 36 -7.14 -7.07 22.81
N CYS A 37 -6.31 -6.07 22.52
CA CYS A 37 -4.90 -6.09 22.82
C CYS A 37 -4.68 -6.35 24.31
N LYS A 38 -3.66 -7.14 24.63
CA LYS A 38 -3.27 -7.40 26.02
C LYS A 38 -3.12 -6.07 26.78
N PRO A 39 -3.70 -5.91 27.98
CA PRO A 39 -3.59 -4.67 28.75
C PRO A 39 -2.13 -4.22 28.92
N GLY A 40 -1.87 -2.94 28.67
CA GLY A 40 -0.54 -2.32 28.72
C GLY A 40 0.33 -2.53 27.49
N ALA A 41 -0.03 -3.40 26.54
CA ALA A 41 0.79 -3.65 25.34
C ALA A 41 0.91 -2.39 24.46
N CYS A 42 -0.20 -1.67 24.24
CA CYS A 42 -0.21 -0.46 23.41
C CYS A 42 0.43 0.77 24.10
N ASP A 43 0.76 0.68 25.39
CA ASP A 43 1.38 1.75 26.17
C ASP A 43 2.88 1.56 26.37
N ASP A 44 3.39 0.38 26.02
CA ASP A 44 4.79 -0.02 26.14
C ASP A 44 5.59 0.45 24.92
N LEU A 45 6.49 1.42 25.15
CA LEU A 45 7.31 2.00 24.10
C LEU A 45 8.27 0.98 23.48
N GLY A 46 8.85 0.09 24.29
CA GLY A 46 9.78 -0.94 23.82
C GLY A 46 9.06 -1.96 22.97
N LEU A 47 7.90 -2.43 23.42
CA LEU A 47 7.09 -3.39 22.66
C LEU A 47 6.64 -2.83 21.32
N CYS A 48 6.19 -1.57 21.26
CA CYS A 48 5.81 -0.92 20.01
C CYS A 48 7.00 -0.72 19.06
N TYR A 49 8.20 -0.45 19.59
CA TYR A 49 9.43 -0.34 18.81
C TYR A 49 9.80 -1.70 18.19
N ASP A 50 9.83 -2.74 19.00
CA ASP A 50 10.14 -4.10 18.57
C ASP A 50 9.10 -4.64 17.58
N PHE A 51 7.83 -4.25 17.73
CA PHE A 51 6.78 -4.57 16.77
C PHE A 51 7.08 -4.01 15.39
N LEU A 52 7.43 -2.73 15.27
CA LEU A 52 7.77 -2.13 13.96
C LEU A 52 9.04 -2.72 13.36
N GLU A 53 10.06 -2.99 14.17
CA GLU A 53 11.32 -3.59 13.70
C GLU A 53 11.16 -5.06 13.29
N SER A 54 10.29 -5.81 13.97
CA SER A 54 10.00 -7.20 13.61
C SER A 54 9.06 -7.30 12.39
N LEU A 55 8.12 -6.37 12.25
CA LEU A 55 7.16 -6.36 11.15
C LEU A 55 7.85 -6.27 9.78
N VAL A 56 8.87 -5.42 9.64
CA VAL A 56 9.60 -5.30 8.37
C VAL A 56 10.33 -6.59 7.97
N LYS A 57 10.80 -7.36 8.97
CA LYS A 57 11.41 -8.69 8.76
C LYS A 57 10.36 -9.70 8.27
N VAL A 58 9.15 -9.67 8.83
CA VAL A 58 8.03 -10.53 8.40
C VAL A 58 7.60 -10.19 6.97
N LEU A 59 7.48 -8.90 6.66
CA LEU A 59 7.09 -8.41 5.34
C LEU A 59 8.21 -8.52 4.29
N LYS A 60 9.46 -8.78 4.73
CA LYS A 60 10.66 -8.86 3.88
C LYS A 60 10.91 -7.58 3.09
N VAL A 61 10.75 -6.45 3.77
CA VAL A 61 11.00 -5.10 3.25
C VAL A 61 12.19 -4.47 3.97
N GLU A 62 12.88 -3.55 3.30
CA GLU A 62 14.08 -2.90 3.84
C GLU A 62 13.71 -1.54 4.46
N PRO A 63 14.06 -1.27 5.74
CA PRO A 63 13.81 0.02 6.36
C PRO A 63 14.83 1.08 5.92
N GLN A 64 14.37 2.31 5.69
CA GLN A 64 15.26 3.46 5.42
C GLN A 64 15.86 4.07 6.70
N SER A 65 15.18 3.90 7.83
CA SER A 65 15.61 4.39 9.13
C SER A 65 15.07 3.50 10.25
N PRO A 66 15.58 3.66 11.48
CA PRO A 66 14.95 3.05 12.66
C PRO A 66 13.50 3.54 12.85
N PRO A 67 12.66 2.78 13.59
CA PRO A 67 11.34 3.24 14.00
C PRO A 67 11.37 4.57 14.73
N TYR A 68 10.41 5.44 14.42
CA TYR A 68 10.16 6.66 15.17
C TYR A 68 8.84 6.53 15.92
N ILE A 69 8.89 6.61 17.26
CA ILE A 69 7.72 6.47 18.13
C ILE A 69 7.67 7.64 19.10
N PHE A 70 6.46 8.17 19.32
CA PHE A 70 6.21 9.31 20.20
C PHE A 70 4.91 9.12 20.96
N ARG A 71 4.84 9.77 22.14
CA ARG A 71 3.66 9.74 23.01
C ARG A 71 2.86 11.03 22.84
N THR A 72 1.56 10.89 22.61
CA THR A 72 0.63 12.02 22.65
C THR A 72 0.25 12.32 24.10
N ASP A 73 0.37 13.59 24.50
CA ASP A 73 0.02 14.05 25.85
C ASP A 73 -1.49 13.90 26.11
N GLY A 74 -1.86 13.00 27.03
CA GLY A 74 -3.24 12.75 27.42
C GLY A 74 -3.87 13.84 28.28
N LYS A 75 -3.10 14.75 28.88
CA LYS A 75 -3.68 15.92 29.57
C LYS A 75 -4.21 16.93 28.57
N ARG A 76 -3.44 17.16 27.50
CA ARG A 76 -3.79 18.10 26.44
C ARG A 76 -4.78 17.50 25.44
N TYR A 77 -4.69 16.19 25.18
CA TYR A 77 -5.53 15.49 24.22
C TYR A 77 -6.07 14.17 24.79
N PRO A 78 -7.09 14.20 25.67
CA PRO A 78 -7.57 13.03 26.40
C PRO A 78 -8.00 11.87 25.50
N ASP A 79 -8.74 12.15 24.43
CA ASP A 79 -9.29 11.13 23.52
C ASP A 79 -8.27 10.63 22.48
N LYS A 80 -7.04 11.16 22.52
CA LYS A 80 -5.96 10.85 21.56
C LYS A 80 -4.67 10.43 22.26
N ALA A 81 -4.75 10.18 23.57
CA ALA A 81 -3.62 9.71 24.36
C ALA A 81 -3.15 8.35 23.85
N GLY A 82 -1.84 8.13 23.83
CA GLY A 82 -1.26 6.86 23.41
C GLY A 82 0.07 7.02 22.71
N LEU A 83 0.53 5.93 22.11
CA LEU A 83 1.73 5.88 21.29
C LEU A 83 1.36 5.92 19.80
N SER A 84 2.13 6.67 19.03
CA SER A 84 2.07 6.69 17.58
C SER A 84 3.48 6.49 17.04
N GLY A 85 3.60 5.80 15.92
CA GLY A 85 4.91 5.58 15.32
C GLY A 85 4.85 5.03 13.92
N TRP A 86 6.00 5.07 13.27
CA TRP A 86 6.19 4.62 11.89
C TRP A 86 7.63 4.18 11.67
N ILE A 87 7.83 3.33 10.65
CA ILE A 87 9.13 2.95 10.13
C ILE A 87 9.11 3.18 8.61
N PRO A 88 9.98 4.04 8.05
CA PRO A 88 9.99 4.28 6.60
C PRO A 88 10.63 3.09 5.88
N LEU A 89 10.08 2.75 4.73
CA LEU A 89 10.53 1.64 3.89
C LEU A 89 11.13 2.17 2.60
N VAL A 90 12.12 1.48 2.04
CA VAL A 90 12.60 1.73 0.66
C VAL A 90 11.90 0.77 -0.29
N GLU A 91 11.61 1.25 -1.50
CA GLU A 91 11.14 0.43 -2.62
C GLU A 91 12.29 -0.16 -3.43
#